data_AF-A0A2T9YAA4-F1
#
_entry.id   AF-A0A2T9YAA4-F1
#
_cell.length_a   1.000
_cell.length_b   1.000
_cell.length_c   1.000
_cell.angle_alpha   90.00
_cell.angle_beta   90.00
_cell.angle_gamma   90.00
#
_symmetry.space_group_name_H-M   'P 1'
#
loop_
_entity.id
_entity.type
_entity.pdbx_description
1 polymer ?
#
loop_
_entity_poly.entity_id
_entity_poly.type
_entity_poly.pdbx_seq_one_letter_code
_entity_poly.pdbx_strand_id
1 'polypeptide(L)'
;MPSIFTLSKVITTLFLFSTCLVSGSEASDHGLQVQKSQNYKRASPFSFFNSAPPRRGFESPLNKCIRVDGYGKNPFYRGNNKKCTCLKNGTYNCVKNDNMKQKCIDLKGKGSETFTTADGRFCRCKSFGMIYCIRESLVDKCTRICGSGQNPFIKDADKKCLCLENGTYVCSKYDNMKQKCIDLKSKGIQTFTTDDGRFCRCKSFGVVDCKTESLMEKCIRICGSGKNPFIKGTNKRCSCLPNGTHVCDPIK
;
A
#
# COMPACT_ATOMS: atom_id res chain seq x y z
N MET A 1 -25.35 -49.88 -28.59
CA MET A 1 -26.67 -49.24 -28.38
C MET A 1 -26.86 -49.00 -26.88
N PRO A 2 -27.34 -47.83 -26.44
CA PRO A 2 -26.82 -46.50 -26.71
C PRO A 2 -26.43 -45.73 -25.43
N SER A 3 -25.72 -44.64 -25.66
CA SER A 3 -25.28 -43.58 -24.76
C SER A 3 -26.41 -42.91 -23.97
N ILE A 4 -26.09 -42.45 -22.77
CA ILE A 4 -26.82 -41.35 -22.12
C ILE A 4 -25.81 -40.26 -21.75
N PHE A 5 -25.85 -39.20 -22.55
CA PHE A 5 -25.33 -37.87 -22.25
C PHE A 5 -26.16 -37.26 -21.11
N THR A 6 -25.52 -36.72 -20.08
CA THR A 6 -26.14 -35.69 -19.25
C THR A 6 -25.20 -34.49 -19.10
N LEU A 7 -25.73 -33.38 -19.62
CA LEU A 7 -25.19 -32.05 -19.80
C LEU A 7 -24.31 -31.49 -18.65
N SER A 8 -23.19 -30.94 -19.10
CA SER A 8 -22.45 -29.81 -18.50
C SER A 8 -23.36 -28.70 -17.97
N LYS A 9 -23.16 -28.33 -16.69
CA LYS A 9 -23.34 -26.95 -16.23
C LYS A 9 -21.95 -26.31 -16.14
N VAL A 10 -21.54 -25.66 -17.22
CA VAL A 10 -20.44 -24.70 -17.21
C VAL A 10 -20.92 -23.48 -16.41
N ILE A 11 -20.43 -23.35 -15.18
CA ILE A 11 -20.51 -22.09 -14.45
C ILE A 11 -19.40 -21.21 -15.03
N THR A 12 -19.83 -20.28 -15.86
CA THR A 12 -19.01 -19.21 -16.42
C THR A 12 -18.58 -18.27 -15.28
N THR A 13 -17.50 -18.59 -14.58
CA THR A 13 -16.79 -17.61 -13.77
C THR A 13 -16.07 -16.66 -14.74
N LEU A 14 -16.63 -15.45 -14.90
CA LEU A 14 -15.96 -14.33 -15.54
C LEU A 14 -14.63 -14.07 -14.80
N PHE A 15 -13.54 -14.58 -15.36
CA PHE A 15 -12.22 -14.06 -15.06
C PHE A 15 -12.16 -12.64 -15.61
N LEU A 16 -12.17 -11.66 -14.70
CA LEU A 16 -11.68 -10.31 -14.98
C LEU A 16 -10.21 -10.43 -15.38
N PHE A 17 -9.96 -10.60 -16.68
CA PHE A 17 -8.68 -10.34 -17.28
C PHE A 17 -8.39 -8.85 -17.09
N SER A 18 -7.70 -8.51 -16.00
CA SER A 18 -7.02 -7.23 -15.86
C SER A 18 -5.81 -7.27 -16.78
N THR A 19 -6.05 -7.10 -18.09
CA THR A 19 -5.00 -7.00 -19.09
C THR A 19 -4.14 -5.79 -18.78
N CYS A 20 -2.87 -6.01 -18.40
CA CYS A 20 -1.84 -4.98 -18.46
C CYS A 20 -1.51 -4.70 -19.94
N LEU A 21 -2.43 -4.06 -20.65
CA LEU A 21 -2.18 -3.46 -21.95
C LEU A 21 -1.88 -1.97 -21.71
N VAL A 22 -0.61 -1.68 -21.46
CA VAL A 22 -0.06 -0.36 -21.79
C VAL A 22 0.81 -0.60 -23.01
N SER A 23 0.20 -0.37 -24.16
CA SER A 23 0.76 -0.54 -25.50
C SER A 23 2.10 0.17 -25.64
N GLY A 24 3.08 -0.55 -26.20
CA GLY A 24 4.31 0.01 -26.72
C GLY A 24 4.07 0.72 -28.06
N SER A 25 4.69 1.90 -28.17
CA SER A 25 5.21 2.62 -29.33
C SER A 25 4.53 2.51 -30.70
N GLU A 26 4.09 3.66 -31.24
CA GLU A 26 4.48 4.16 -32.58
C GLU A 26 4.20 5.67 -32.67
N ALA A 27 5.18 6.41 -33.18
CA ALA A 27 5.17 7.86 -33.34
C ALA A 27 4.52 8.25 -34.68
N SER A 28 3.82 9.38 -34.73
CA SER A 28 3.92 10.32 -35.86
C SER A 28 3.22 11.66 -35.59
N ASP A 29 3.89 12.72 -36.02
CA ASP A 29 3.52 14.13 -36.03
C ASP A 29 2.17 14.43 -36.68
N HIS A 30 1.45 15.43 -36.14
CA HIS A 30 1.13 16.69 -36.84
C HIS A 30 0.02 17.47 -36.11
N GLY A 31 0.21 18.79 -36.03
CA GLY A 31 -0.89 19.73 -36.33
C GLY A 31 -1.49 20.53 -35.17
N LEU A 32 -1.00 21.77 -35.05
CA LEU A 32 -1.69 22.95 -34.50
C LEU A 32 -3.22 22.95 -34.73
N GLN A 33 -3.99 23.48 -33.76
CA GLN A 33 -4.47 24.86 -33.86
C GLN A 33 -5.17 25.39 -32.60
N VAL A 34 -4.90 26.68 -32.42
CA VAL A 34 -5.51 27.66 -31.52
C VAL A 34 -6.90 28.02 -32.04
N GLN A 35 -7.89 28.18 -31.15
CA GLN A 35 -8.98 29.13 -31.37
C GLN A 35 -9.36 29.85 -30.07
N LYS A 36 -9.12 31.16 -30.07
CA LYS A 36 -9.75 32.19 -29.23
C LYS A 36 -11.13 32.52 -29.83
N SER A 37 -12.14 32.77 -29.00
CA SER A 37 -12.99 33.99 -28.99
C SER A 37 -14.01 33.86 -27.83
N GLN A 38 -13.95 34.73 -26.82
CA GLN A 38 -14.57 36.06 -26.67
C GLN A 38 -16.05 36.06 -26.21
N ASN A 39 -16.20 36.65 -25.02
CA ASN A 39 -17.23 37.62 -24.60
C ASN A 39 -18.72 37.27 -24.76
N TYR A 40 -19.38 37.10 -23.61
CA TYR A 40 -20.67 37.76 -23.36
C TYR A 40 -20.66 38.42 -21.97
N LYS A 41 -20.68 39.76 -21.96
CA LYS A 41 -21.07 40.61 -20.83
C LYS A 41 -22.52 41.05 -21.02
N ARG A 42 -23.38 40.76 -20.04
CA ARG A 42 -24.56 41.56 -19.60
C ARG A 42 -25.06 40.87 -18.32
N ALA A 43 -24.75 41.36 -17.13
CA ALA A 43 -25.30 42.51 -16.41
C ALA A 43 -26.15 41.98 -15.24
N SER A 44 -25.64 42.20 -14.02
CA SER A 44 -26.20 41.84 -12.70
C SER A 44 -27.52 42.59 -12.40
N PRO A 45 -28.27 42.31 -11.31
CA PRO A 45 -27.84 42.60 -9.93
C PRO A 45 -28.37 41.63 -8.84
N PHE A 46 -27.94 41.85 -7.60
CA PHE A 46 -28.36 41.19 -6.35
C PHE A 46 -27.80 39.77 -6.11
N SER A 47 -27.08 39.46 -5.05
CA SER A 47 -26.88 40.14 -3.77
C SER A 47 -25.57 39.66 -3.14
N PHE A 48 -24.81 40.62 -2.63
CA PHE A 48 -23.72 40.36 -1.69
C PHE A 48 -24.32 39.71 -0.44
N PHE A 49 -24.07 38.43 -0.23
CA PHE A 49 -23.96 37.88 1.12
C PHE A 49 -22.49 37.58 1.39
N ASN A 50 -21.65 38.62 1.33
CA ASN A 50 -20.56 38.70 2.29
C ASN A 50 -21.24 38.78 3.66
N SER A 51 -21.41 37.61 4.28
CA SER A 51 -21.87 37.56 5.67
C SER A 51 -20.83 38.32 6.48
N ALA A 52 -21.22 39.51 6.94
CA ALA A 52 -20.47 40.28 7.91
C ALA A 52 -20.05 39.35 9.07
N PRO A 53 -18.89 39.57 9.71
CA PRO A 53 -18.55 38.81 10.91
C PRO A 53 -19.70 38.99 11.91
N PRO A 54 -20.30 37.91 12.42
CA PRO A 54 -21.50 38.03 13.23
C PRO A 54 -21.15 38.84 14.48
N ARG A 55 -21.96 39.89 14.72
CA ARG A 55 -22.00 40.64 15.98
C ARG A 55 -22.03 39.65 17.14
N ARG A 56 -21.35 39.97 18.26
CA ARG A 56 -21.39 39.23 19.53
C ARG A 56 -22.84 38.90 19.88
N GLY A 57 -23.28 37.73 19.45
CA GLY A 57 -24.66 37.33 19.38
C GLY A 57 -24.69 35.87 19.74
N PHE A 58 -25.62 35.52 20.62
CA PHE A 58 -25.83 34.18 21.16
C PHE A 58 -25.69 33.12 20.05
N GLU A 59 -24.55 32.41 20.04
CA GLU A 59 -24.40 31.22 19.22
C GLU A 59 -25.37 30.17 19.76
N SER A 60 -26.27 29.67 18.92
CA SER A 60 -27.19 28.62 19.35
C SER A 60 -26.39 27.41 19.85
N PRO A 61 -26.86 26.70 20.90
CA PRO A 61 -26.15 25.52 21.41
C PRO A 61 -25.83 24.50 20.30
N LEU A 62 -26.74 24.33 19.32
CA LEU A 62 -26.50 23.55 18.12
C LEU A 62 -25.29 24.05 17.33
N ASN A 63 -25.27 25.33 16.93
CA ASN A 63 -24.17 25.88 16.12
C ASN A 63 -22.82 25.80 16.84
N LYS A 64 -22.82 26.00 18.17
CA LYS A 64 -21.65 25.80 19.02
C LYS A 64 -21.14 24.35 18.95
N CYS A 65 -22.03 23.36 19.06
CA CYS A 65 -21.67 21.94 18.89
C CYS A 65 -21.12 21.65 17.49
N ILE A 66 -21.76 22.15 16.43
CA ILE A 66 -21.29 21.94 15.04
C ILE A 66 -19.88 22.49 14.86
N ARG A 67 -19.60 23.68 15.40
CA ARG A 67 -18.31 24.35 15.27
C ARG A 67 -17.22 23.71 16.13
N VAL A 68 -17.50 23.46 17.41
CA VAL A 68 -16.52 23.02 18.41
C VAL A 68 -16.30 21.50 18.38
N ASP A 69 -17.38 20.71 18.49
CA ASP A 69 -17.30 19.25 18.52
C ASP A 69 -17.31 18.63 17.12
N GLY A 70 -18.08 19.24 16.20
CA GLY A 70 -18.23 18.76 14.83
C GLY A 70 -17.21 19.28 13.82
N TYR A 71 -16.31 20.17 14.24
CA TYR A 71 -15.32 20.83 13.37
C TYR A 71 -15.96 21.42 12.08
N GLY A 72 -17.15 22.02 12.23
CA GLY A 72 -17.93 22.61 11.14
C GLY A 72 -18.88 21.66 10.41
N LYS A 73 -19.09 20.43 10.90
CA LYS A 73 -19.94 19.42 10.24
C LYS A 73 -20.99 18.86 11.19
N ASN A 74 -22.20 18.61 10.68
CA ASN A 74 -23.25 17.89 11.40
C ASN A 74 -24.06 17.04 10.41
N PRO A 75 -24.10 15.71 10.56
CA PRO A 75 -23.37 14.90 11.54
C PRO A 75 -21.84 14.89 11.34
N PHE A 76 -21.09 14.52 12.38
CA PHE A 76 -19.63 14.43 12.44
C PHE A 76 -19.17 13.07 13.02
N TYR A 77 -17.86 12.83 13.10
CA TYR A 77 -17.29 11.55 13.58
C TYR A 77 -16.33 11.79 14.73
N ARG A 78 -16.44 11.00 15.81
CA ARG A 78 -15.61 11.15 17.02
C ARG A 78 -15.30 9.79 17.66
N GLY A 79 -14.05 9.35 17.56
CA GLY A 79 -13.53 8.11 18.18
C GLY A 79 -14.20 6.80 17.71
N ASN A 80 -13.48 5.67 17.86
CA ASN A 80 -13.95 4.27 17.76
C ASN A 80 -15.28 4.00 17.00
N ASN A 81 -15.30 4.24 15.69
CA ASN A 81 -16.42 3.99 14.77
C ASN A 81 -17.77 4.62 15.10
N LYS A 82 -17.80 5.79 15.76
CA LYS A 82 -19.07 6.46 16.11
C LYS A 82 -19.40 7.65 15.20
N LYS A 83 -20.59 7.61 14.59
CA LYS A 83 -21.21 8.76 13.90
C LYS A 83 -21.99 9.57 14.93
N CYS A 84 -21.61 10.82 15.12
CA CYS A 84 -22.17 11.72 16.10
C CYS A 84 -23.03 12.80 15.42
N THR A 85 -24.19 13.12 16.00
CA THR A 85 -25.09 14.17 15.47
C THR A 85 -25.35 15.18 16.57
N CYS A 86 -25.09 16.46 16.30
CA CYS A 86 -25.41 17.54 17.22
C CYS A 86 -26.92 17.75 17.30
N LEU A 87 -27.43 17.88 18.52
CA LEU A 87 -28.82 18.12 18.87
C LEU A 87 -29.05 19.61 19.14
N LYS A 88 -30.32 20.05 19.14
CA LYS A 88 -30.69 21.46 19.32
C LYS A 88 -30.19 22.07 20.65
N ASN A 89 -30.02 21.25 21.68
CA ASN A 89 -29.51 21.62 22.99
C ASN A 89 -27.97 21.72 23.07
N GLY A 90 -27.25 21.46 21.97
CA GLY A 90 -25.79 21.52 21.91
C GLY A 90 -25.06 20.29 22.42
N THR A 91 -25.78 19.22 22.80
CA THR A 91 -25.16 17.90 23.01
C THR A 91 -25.10 17.13 21.69
N TYR A 92 -24.40 16.00 21.65
CA TYR A 92 -24.35 15.13 20.48
C TYR A 92 -24.62 13.67 20.87
N ASN A 93 -25.31 12.93 19.99
CA ASN A 93 -25.50 11.50 20.14
C ASN A 93 -24.63 10.74 19.13
N CYS A 94 -23.90 9.73 19.61
CA CYS A 94 -22.94 8.95 18.87
C CYS A 94 -23.39 7.50 18.71
N VAL A 95 -23.71 7.08 17.48
CA VAL A 95 -24.06 5.69 17.15
C VAL A 95 -22.88 4.97 16.51
N LYS A 96 -22.61 3.75 16.97
CA LYS A 96 -21.60 2.85 16.39
C LYS A 96 -22.06 2.48 14.98
N ASN A 97 -21.22 2.69 13.98
CA ASN A 97 -21.53 2.34 12.61
C ASN A 97 -20.57 1.26 12.14
N ASP A 98 -21.00 0.01 12.30
CA ASP A 98 -20.12 -1.16 12.18
C ASP A 98 -19.68 -1.49 10.74
N ASN A 99 -20.30 -0.91 9.70
CA ASN A 99 -20.04 -1.31 8.31
C ASN A 99 -19.71 -0.15 7.35
N MET A 100 -19.23 1.00 7.85
CA MET A 100 -18.94 2.14 6.96
C MET A 100 -17.82 1.91 5.95
N LYS A 101 -16.77 1.16 6.32
CA LYS A 101 -15.72 0.77 5.35
C LYS A 101 -16.32 -0.08 4.24
N GLN A 102 -17.15 -1.06 4.59
CA GLN A 102 -17.83 -1.93 3.64
C GLN A 102 -18.77 -1.13 2.73
N LYS A 103 -19.54 -0.20 3.28
CA LYS A 103 -20.38 0.70 2.49
C LYS A 103 -19.60 1.55 1.48
N CYS A 104 -18.38 1.96 1.81
CA CYS A 104 -17.48 2.63 0.86
C CYS A 104 -17.02 1.66 -0.25
N ILE A 105 -16.63 0.44 0.14
CA ILE A 105 -16.24 -0.63 -0.79
C ILE A 105 -17.37 -0.89 -1.78
N ASP A 106 -18.59 -1.06 -1.31
CA ASP A 106 -19.74 -1.43 -2.13
C ASP A 106 -20.16 -0.27 -3.05
N LEU A 107 -20.32 0.95 -2.51
CA LEU A 107 -20.90 2.08 -3.25
C LEU A 107 -19.89 2.84 -4.11
N LYS A 108 -18.65 2.99 -3.63
CA LYS A 108 -17.62 3.83 -4.29
C LYS A 108 -16.55 2.97 -4.93
N GLY A 109 -16.07 1.98 -4.21
CA GLY A 109 -15.10 1.01 -4.70
C GLY A 109 -15.67 -0.03 -5.65
N LYS A 110 -17.00 -0.12 -5.80
CA LYS A 110 -17.70 -1.14 -6.60
C LYS A 110 -17.24 -2.57 -6.26
N GLY A 111 -17.06 -2.85 -4.97
CA GLY A 111 -16.57 -4.13 -4.46
C GLY A 111 -15.07 -4.18 -4.14
N SER A 112 -14.31 -3.11 -4.42
CA SER A 112 -12.88 -3.02 -4.07
C SER A 112 -12.60 -2.01 -2.95
N GLU A 113 -11.66 -2.33 -2.06
CA GLU A 113 -11.15 -1.37 -1.05
C GLU A 113 -10.42 -0.18 -1.69
N THR A 114 -9.90 -0.38 -2.90
CA THR A 114 -9.15 0.64 -3.64
C THR A 114 -9.73 0.82 -5.04
N PHE A 115 -9.77 2.04 -5.53
CA PHE A 115 -10.33 2.36 -6.84
C PHE A 115 -9.65 3.59 -7.43
N THR A 116 -9.71 3.72 -8.76
CA THR A 116 -9.22 4.90 -9.48
C THR A 116 -10.41 5.75 -9.93
N THR A 117 -10.38 7.04 -9.64
CA THR A 117 -11.42 7.99 -10.07
C THR A 117 -11.28 8.34 -11.55
N ALA A 118 -12.33 8.93 -12.14
CA ALA A 118 -12.33 9.33 -13.54
C ALA A 118 -11.24 10.37 -13.87
N ASP A 119 -10.85 11.19 -12.90
CA ASP A 119 -9.75 12.16 -13.01
C ASP A 119 -8.36 11.56 -12.67
N GLY A 120 -8.27 10.23 -12.55
CA GLY A 120 -7.01 9.49 -12.43
C GLY A 120 -6.40 9.41 -11.03
N ARG A 121 -7.12 9.81 -9.97
CA ARG A 121 -6.62 9.67 -8.58
C ARG A 121 -6.82 8.26 -8.07
N PHE A 122 -5.84 7.75 -7.33
CA PHE A 122 -5.97 6.48 -6.62
C PHE A 122 -6.58 6.74 -5.25
N CYS A 123 -7.71 6.09 -4.98
CA CYS A 123 -8.47 6.24 -3.76
C CYS A 123 -8.55 4.93 -2.99
N ARG A 124 -8.55 5.03 -1.66
CA ARG A 124 -8.73 3.90 -0.75
C ARG A 124 -9.84 4.19 0.26
N CYS A 125 -10.74 3.23 0.40
CA CYS A 125 -11.71 3.16 1.48
C CYS A 125 -10.97 2.82 2.78
N LYS A 126 -10.84 3.82 3.64
CA LYS A 126 -10.34 3.64 5.00
C LYS A 126 -11.48 3.22 5.93
N SER A 127 -11.13 2.93 7.17
CA SER A 127 -12.10 2.79 8.25
C SER A 127 -13.08 3.97 8.24
N PHE A 128 -14.28 3.77 8.78
CA PHE A 128 -15.31 4.82 8.84
C PHE A 128 -15.83 5.30 7.47
N GLY A 129 -15.54 4.60 6.37
CA GLY A 129 -15.99 4.98 5.04
C GLY A 129 -15.32 6.25 4.49
N MET A 130 -14.25 6.71 5.14
CA MET A 130 -13.45 7.82 4.62
C MET A 130 -12.71 7.38 3.36
N ILE A 131 -12.79 8.21 2.32
CA ILE A 131 -12.08 7.99 1.07
C ILE A 131 -10.83 8.86 1.12
N TYR A 132 -9.68 8.21 1.08
CA TYR A 132 -8.39 8.90 0.94
C TYR A 132 -7.91 8.76 -0.49
N CYS A 133 -7.80 9.87 -1.20
CA CYS A 133 -7.36 9.92 -2.60
C CYS A 133 -6.03 10.64 -2.73
N ILE A 134 -5.12 10.04 -3.49
CA ILE A 134 -3.83 10.62 -3.86
C ILE A 134 -3.67 10.63 -5.36
N ARG A 135 -2.88 11.58 -5.86
CA ARG A 135 -2.36 11.51 -7.22
C ARG A 135 -1.17 10.57 -7.18
N GLU A 136 -1.41 9.32 -7.58
CA GLU A 136 -0.38 8.29 -7.64
C GLU A 136 0.56 8.60 -8.82
N SER A 137 1.87 8.45 -8.62
CA SER A 137 2.82 8.55 -9.73
C SER A 137 2.61 7.39 -10.71
N LEU A 138 3.04 7.54 -11.96
CA LEU A 138 2.95 6.45 -12.93
C LEU A 138 3.76 5.21 -12.49
N VAL A 139 4.90 5.43 -11.82
CA VAL A 139 5.72 4.36 -11.21
C VAL A 139 4.95 3.63 -10.11
N ASP A 140 4.34 4.36 -9.18
CA ASP A 140 3.59 3.76 -8.07
C ASP A 140 2.39 2.97 -8.58
N LYS A 141 1.71 3.50 -9.61
CA LYS A 141 0.61 2.81 -10.28
C LYS A 141 1.08 1.50 -10.92
N CYS A 142 2.20 1.53 -11.64
CA CYS A 142 2.80 0.32 -12.21
C CYS A 142 3.21 -0.67 -11.10
N THR A 143 3.86 -0.18 -10.04
CA THR A 143 4.32 -0.98 -8.90
C THR A 143 3.15 -1.71 -8.25
N ARG A 144 2.02 -1.02 -8.06
CA ARG A 144 0.81 -1.58 -7.45
C ARG A 144 0.10 -2.58 -8.36
N ILE A 145 -0.09 -2.25 -9.65
CA ILE A 145 -0.90 -3.07 -10.57
C ILE A 145 -0.08 -4.25 -11.12
N CYS A 146 1.12 -3.99 -11.62
CA CYS A 146 1.97 -4.98 -12.26
C CYS A 146 2.86 -5.70 -11.25
N GLY A 147 3.45 -4.94 -10.32
CA GLY A 147 4.42 -5.45 -9.35
C GLY A 147 3.83 -5.97 -8.05
N SER A 148 2.51 -5.94 -7.87
CA SER A 148 1.83 -6.31 -6.62
C SER A 148 2.40 -5.58 -5.38
N GLY A 149 2.81 -4.32 -5.56
CA GLY A 149 3.40 -3.47 -4.51
C GLY A 149 4.92 -3.56 -4.39
N GLN A 150 5.62 -4.22 -5.31
CA GLN A 150 7.08 -4.30 -5.34
C GLN A 150 7.65 -3.71 -6.63
N ASN A 151 8.77 -2.98 -6.50
CA ASN A 151 9.54 -2.50 -7.62
C ASN A 151 11.03 -2.52 -7.23
N PRO A 152 11.89 -3.30 -7.91
CA PRO A 152 11.58 -4.23 -8.99
C PRO A 152 10.70 -5.42 -8.52
N PHE A 153 10.00 -6.06 -9.45
CA PHE A 153 9.16 -7.23 -9.23
C PHE A 153 9.54 -8.37 -10.16
N ILE A 154 8.98 -9.55 -9.94
CA ILE A 154 9.26 -10.73 -10.76
C ILE A 154 8.00 -11.09 -11.53
N LYS A 155 8.14 -11.18 -12.86
CA LYS A 155 7.07 -11.57 -13.77
C LYS A 155 7.56 -12.78 -14.54
N ASP A 156 6.78 -13.85 -14.53
CA ASP A 156 7.22 -15.17 -14.98
C ASP A 156 8.40 -15.72 -14.14
N ALA A 157 8.63 -17.03 -14.18
CA ALA A 157 9.55 -17.69 -13.26
C ALA A 157 11.01 -17.20 -13.34
N ASP A 158 11.40 -16.43 -14.37
CA ASP A 158 12.79 -16.08 -14.68
C ASP A 158 13.03 -14.63 -15.12
N LYS A 159 12.02 -13.74 -15.12
CA LYS A 159 12.23 -12.33 -15.50
C LYS A 159 12.04 -11.38 -14.32
N LYS A 160 13.03 -10.52 -14.13
CA LYS A 160 12.94 -9.37 -13.24
C LYS A 160 12.41 -8.19 -14.04
N CYS A 161 11.40 -7.53 -13.52
CA CYS A 161 10.78 -6.38 -14.15
C CYS A 161 10.92 -5.14 -13.27
N LEU A 162 11.15 -4.00 -13.92
CA LEU A 162 11.28 -2.70 -13.28
C LEU A 162 10.20 -1.77 -13.85
N CYS A 163 9.43 -1.13 -12.97
CA CYS A 163 8.54 -0.05 -13.35
C CYS A 163 9.34 1.23 -13.63
N LEU A 164 9.09 1.83 -14.79
CA LEU A 164 9.72 3.06 -15.28
C LEU A 164 8.85 4.29 -14.97
N GLU A 165 9.45 5.47 -15.08
CA GLU A 165 8.79 6.76 -14.78
C GLU A 165 7.53 7.05 -15.60
N ASN A 166 7.44 6.49 -16.81
CA ASN A 166 6.28 6.58 -17.68
C ASN A 166 5.16 5.58 -17.32
N GLY A 167 5.34 4.76 -16.28
CA GLY A 167 4.37 3.75 -15.83
C GLY A 167 4.35 2.47 -16.64
N THR A 168 5.25 2.31 -17.62
CA THR A 168 5.51 1.00 -18.23
C THR A 168 6.48 0.22 -17.38
N TYR A 169 6.69 -1.05 -17.72
CA TYR A 169 7.74 -1.86 -17.11
C TYR A 169 8.59 -2.53 -18.17
N VAL A 170 9.88 -2.70 -17.86
CA VAL A 170 10.82 -3.47 -18.67
C VAL A 170 11.20 -4.72 -17.91
N CYS A 171 11.27 -5.85 -18.61
CA CYS A 171 11.65 -7.12 -18.01
C CYS A 171 12.95 -7.62 -18.64
N SER A 172 13.88 -8.04 -17.81
CA SER A 172 15.10 -8.72 -18.22
C SER A 172 15.16 -10.10 -17.57
N LYS A 173 15.76 -11.05 -18.27
CA LYS A 173 16.04 -12.37 -17.69
C LYS A 173 17.07 -12.21 -16.58
N TYR A 174 16.98 -13.03 -15.54
CA TYR A 174 18.06 -13.10 -14.57
C TYR A 174 19.33 -13.67 -15.20
N ASP A 175 20.35 -12.84 -15.37
CA ASP A 175 21.69 -13.29 -15.78
C ASP A 175 22.38 -14.09 -14.67
N ASN A 176 22.03 -13.78 -13.41
CA ASN A 176 22.60 -14.43 -12.24
C ASN A 176 21.52 -15.15 -11.41
N MET A 177 21.53 -16.48 -11.51
CA MET A 177 20.61 -17.36 -10.77
C MET A 177 20.76 -17.26 -9.24
N LYS A 178 21.94 -16.85 -8.74
CA LYS A 178 22.10 -16.54 -7.30
C LYS A 178 21.29 -15.31 -6.92
N GLN A 179 21.32 -14.25 -7.74
CA GLN A 179 20.53 -13.05 -7.49
C GLN A 179 19.02 -13.33 -7.60
N LYS A 180 18.63 -14.17 -8.56
CA LYS A 180 17.27 -14.69 -8.68
C LYS A 180 16.79 -15.36 -7.40
N CYS A 181 17.62 -16.21 -6.80
CA CYS A 181 17.31 -16.84 -5.52
C CYS A 181 17.19 -15.81 -4.40
N ILE A 182 18.09 -14.83 -4.34
CA ILE A 182 18.06 -13.79 -3.30
C ILE A 182 16.77 -12.97 -3.38
N ASP A 183 16.38 -12.57 -4.59
CA ASP A 183 15.18 -11.78 -4.80
C ASP A 183 13.91 -12.60 -4.51
N LEU A 184 13.86 -13.88 -4.93
CA LEU A 184 12.68 -14.74 -4.77
C LEU A 184 12.49 -15.32 -3.38
N LYS A 185 13.57 -15.83 -2.79
CA LYS A 185 13.50 -16.67 -1.58
C LYS A 185 13.85 -15.92 -0.32
N SER A 186 14.68 -14.89 -0.43
CA SER A 186 15.22 -14.21 0.74
C SER A 186 14.90 -12.72 0.79
N LYS A 187 13.99 -12.25 -0.08
CA LYS A 187 13.51 -10.86 -0.14
C LYS A 187 14.66 -9.84 -0.17
N GLY A 188 15.75 -10.16 -0.88
CA GLY A 188 16.91 -9.29 -0.99
C GLY A 188 18.04 -9.54 0.01
N ILE A 189 17.89 -10.48 0.96
CA ILE A 189 18.92 -10.77 1.97
C ILE A 189 19.73 -12.00 1.58
N GLN A 190 21.05 -11.92 1.46
CA GLN A 190 21.86 -13.07 1.00
C GLN A 190 21.72 -14.34 1.88
N THR A 191 21.42 -14.14 3.16
CA THR A 191 21.22 -15.18 4.17
C THR A 191 19.91 -14.93 4.90
N PHE A 192 19.10 -15.95 5.09
CA PHE A 192 17.78 -15.84 5.70
C PHE A 192 17.50 -17.03 6.60
N THR A 193 16.59 -16.86 7.57
CA THR A 193 16.13 -17.95 8.43
C THR A 193 14.73 -18.34 7.98
N THR A 194 14.49 -19.64 7.78
CA THR A 194 13.14 -20.15 7.49
C THR A 194 12.29 -20.16 8.75
N ASP A 195 10.99 -20.31 8.60
CA ASP A 195 10.06 -20.42 9.74
C ASP A 195 10.41 -21.61 10.65
N ASP A 196 10.95 -22.71 10.08
CA ASP A 196 11.47 -23.87 10.83
C ASP A 196 12.81 -23.61 11.56
N GLY A 197 13.29 -22.36 11.61
CA GLY A 197 14.53 -21.99 12.27
C GLY A 197 15.82 -22.38 11.56
N ARG A 198 15.76 -22.92 10.32
CA ARG A 198 16.95 -23.26 9.53
C ARG A 198 17.57 -22.01 8.91
N PHE A 199 18.89 -21.93 8.94
CA PHE A 199 19.63 -20.87 8.30
C PHE A 199 19.94 -21.25 6.85
N CYS A 200 19.47 -20.44 5.91
CA CYS A 200 19.57 -20.68 4.49
C CYS A 200 20.34 -19.57 3.78
N ARG A 201 21.06 -19.93 2.71
CA ARG A 201 21.71 -19.00 1.80
C ARG A 201 21.52 -19.41 0.35
N CYS A 202 21.49 -18.42 -0.53
CA CYS A 202 21.49 -18.66 -1.97
C CYS A 202 22.92 -18.90 -2.47
N LYS A 203 23.18 -20.09 -3.00
CA LYS A 203 24.43 -20.45 -3.69
C LYS A 203 24.39 -20.06 -5.17
N SER A 204 25.51 -20.25 -5.86
CA SER A 204 25.59 -20.18 -7.32
C SER A 204 24.53 -21.10 -7.96
N PHE A 205 23.99 -20.71 -9.12
CA PHE A 205 22.88 -21.39 -9.80
C PHE A 205 21.51 -21.32 -9.10
N GLY A 206 21.37 -20.55 -8.02
CA GLY A 206 20.08 -20.32 -7.36
C GLY A 206 19.64 -21.46 -6.43
N VAL A 207 20.54 -22.38 -6.12
CA VAL A 207 20.31 -23.44 -5.13
C VAL A 207 20.27 -22.83 -3.73
N VAL A 208 19.24 -23.17 -2.96
CA VAL A 208 19.14 -22.80 -1.55
C VAL A 208 19.85 -23.84 -0.70
N ASP A 209 20.88 -23.41 0.01
CA ASP A 209 21.65 -24.20 0.97
C ASP A 209 21.16 -23.89 2.37
N CYS A 210 20.38 -24.79 2.96
CA CYS A 210 19.85 -24.66 4.31
C CYS A 210 20.61 -25.60 5.26
N LYS A 211 21.08 -25.06 6.38
CA LYS A 211 21.62 -25.83 7.48
C LYS A 211 20.88 -25.53 8.78
N THR A 212 20.77 -26.53 9.64
CA THR A 212 20.39 -26.30 11.03
C THR A 212 21.56 -25.59 11.70
N GLU A 213 21.32 -24.36 12.14
CA GLU A 213 22.33 -23.57 12.85
C GLU A 213 22.21 -23.89 14.35
N SER A 214 23.32 -24.28 14.99
CA SER A 214 23.35 -24.43 16.44
C SER A 214 23.11 -23.07 17.12
N LEU A 215 22.63 -23.08 18.37
CA LEU A 215 22.41 -21.85 19.14
C LEU A 215 23.70 -21.03 19.26
N MET A 216 24.85 -21.69 19.40
CA MET A 216 26.17 -21.07 19.37
C MET A 216 26.46 -20.39 18.04
N GLU A 217 26.37 -21.09 16.90
CA GLU A 217 26.61 -20.50 15.58
C GLU A 217 25.71 -19.28 15.32
N LYS A 218 24.45 -19.35 15.75
CA LYS A 218 23.51 -18.23 15.67
C LYS A 218 24.00 -17.03 16.47
N CYS A 219 24.50 -17.23 17.69
CA CYS A 219 25.14 -16.17 18.47
C CYS A 219 26.37 -15.58 17.76
N ILE A 220 27.24 -16.44 17.21
CA ILE A 220 28.45 -16.00 16.48
C ILE A 220 28.06 -15.10 15.30
N ARG A 221 27.02 -15.48 14.56
CA ARG A 221 26.53 -14.72 13.41
C ARG A 221 25.87 -13.41 13.80
N ILE A 222 24.99 -13.42 14.80
CA ILE A 222 24.16 -12.25 15.15
C ILE A 222 24.93 -11.27 16.05
N CYS A 223 25.57 -11.77 17.10
CA CYS A 223 26.27 -10.95 18.09
C CYS A 223 27.72 -10.69 17.70
N GLY A 224 28.40 -11.72 17.18
CA GLY A 224 29.82 -11.65 16.84
C GLY A 224 30.13 -11.25 15.40
N SER A 225 29.10 -11.03 14.57
CA SER A 225 29.26 -10.75 13.13
C SER A 225 30.16 -11.78 12.42
N GLY A 226 30.04 -13.05 12.82
CA GLY A 226 30.85 -14.16 12.29
C GLY A 226 32.14 -14.45 13.06
N LYS A 227 32.42 -13.75 14.17
CA LYS A 227 33.62 -13.95 14.98
C LYS A 227 33.28 -14.49 16.37
N ASN A 228 34.11 -15.39 16.88
CA ASN A 228 34.06 -15.87 18.25
C ASN A 228 35.48 -16.23 18.71
N PRO A 229 36.04 -15.53 19.72
CA PRO A 229 35.47 -14.37 20.40
C PRO A 229 35.34 -13.13 19.50
N PHE A 230 34.52 -12.16 19.91
CA PHE A 230 34.31 -10.87 19.23
C PHE A 230 34.45 -9.70 20.20
N ILE A 231 34.76 -8.50 19.69
CA ILE A 231 34.85 -7.28 20.51
C ILE A 231 33.51 -6.56 20.48
N LYS A 232 33.00 -6.17 21.65
CA LYS A 232 31.75 -5.40 21.79
C LYS A 232 32.03 -4.07 22.46
N GLY A 233 31.93 -2.97 21.70
CA GLY A 233 32.38 -1.66 22.15
C GLY A 233 33.90 -1.54 22.12
N THR A 234 34.49 -0.71 22.99
CA THR A 234 35.94 -0.44 22.97
C THR A 234 36.77 -1.42 23.80
N ASN A 235 36.25 -1.90 24.95
CA ASN A 235 37.08 -2.62 25.94
C ASN A 235 36.48 -3.96 26.43
N LYS A 236 35.60 -4.60 25.66
CA LYS A 236 35.02 -5.90 26.06
C LYS A 236 35.25 -6.97 25.01
N ARG A 237 35.85 -8.09 25.41
CA ARG A 237 35.94 -9.31 24.61
C ARG A 237 34.79 -10.21 25.00
N CYS A 238 33.95 -10.57 24.03
CA CYS A 238 32.79 -11.42 24.22
C CYS A 238 32.96 -12.77 23.53
N SER A 239 32.44 -13.82 24.14
CA SER A 239 32.45 -15.18 23.61
C SER A 239 31.04 -15.76 23.61
N CYS A 240 30.63 -16.37 22.50
CA CYS A 240 29.38 -17.11 22.38
C CYS A 240 29.51 -18.51 22.98
N LEU A 241 28.50 -18.91 23.76
CA LEU A 241 28.39 -20.20 24.43
C LEU A 241 27.52 -21.20 23.65
N PRO A 242 27.62 -22.52 23.93
CA PRO A 242 26.81 -23.57 23.29
C PRO A 242 25.30 -23.34 23.33
N ASN A 243 24.79 -22.70 24.38
CA ASN A 243 23.38 -22.36 24.57
C ASN A 243 22.93 -21.09 23.81
N GLY A 244 23.83 -20.44 23.06
CA GLY A 244 23.54 -19.24 22.28
C GLY A 244 23.59 -17.91 23.04
N THR A 245 23.96 -17.91 24.32
CA THR A 245 24.24 -16.66 25.05
C THR A 245 25.69 -16.22 24.82
N HIS A 246 26.03 -14.98 25.20
CA HIS A 246 27.40 -14.49 25.17
C HIS A 246 27.83 -13.94 26.53
N VAL A 247 29.08 -14.19 26.90
CA VAL A 247 29.73 -13.63 28.09
C VAL A 247 30.78 -12.63 27.63
N CYS A 248 30.91 -11.50 28.30
CA CYS A 248 31.85 -10.44 27.94
C CYS A 248 32.75 -10.08 29.11
N ASP A 249 34.06 -10.17 28.90
CA ASP A 249 35.09 -9.82 29.87
C ASP A 249 35.81 -8.54 29.46
N PRO A 250 36.25 -7.71 30.43
CA PRO A 250 37.11 -6.57 30.15
C PRO A 250 38.40 -7.01 29.46
N ILE A 251 38.82 -6.29 28.43
CA ILE A 251 40.16 -6.44 27.84
C ILE A 251 41.13 -5.77 28.82
N LYS A 252 41.97 -6.57 29.49
CA LYS A 252 43.07 -6.09 30.32
C LYS A 252 44.24 -5.63 29.44
#